data_AF-A0A965MA63-F1
#
_entry.id   AF-A0A965MA63-F1
#
_cell.length_a   1.000
_cell.length_b   1.000
_cell.length_c   1.000
_cell.angle_alpha   90.00
_cell.angle_beta   90.00
_cell.angle_gamma   90.00
#
_symmetry.space_group_name_H-M   'P 1'
#
loop_
_entity.id
_entity.type
_entity.pdbx_description
1 polymer ?
#
loop_
_entity_poly.entity_id
_entity_poly.type
_entity_poly.pdbx_seq_one_letter_code
_entity_poly.pdbx_strand_id
1 'polypeptide(L)'
;MARQPGQRRDEILQALATLLESPDSGKITTAALAARLDVSEAALYRHFASKAKMYEALIEFIEATLFGLVNKVQGEAPADRQVEQILS
;
A
#
# COMPACT_ATOMS: atom_id res chain seq x y z
N MET A 1 3.30 21.46 10.69
CA MET A 1 4.43 20.63 10.19
C MET A 1 4.15 20.30 8.75
N ALA A 2 5.01 20.72 7.81
CA ALA A 2 4.85 20.35 6.40
C ALA A 2 5.11 18.84 6.26
N ARG A 3 4.13 18.08 5.75
CA ARG A 3 4.31 16.65 5.43
C ARG A 3 5.43 16.54 4.38
N GLN A 4 6.38 15.64 4.59
CA GLN A 4 7.47 15.41 3.65
C GLN A 4 6.90 14.94 2.29
N PRO A 5 7.42 15.44 1.15
CA PRO A 5 7.06 14.93 -0.16
C PRO A 5 7.41 13.43 -0.22
N GLY A 6 6.41 12.59 -0.47
CA GLY A 6 6.52 11.12 -0.40
C GLY A 6 5.59 10.50 0.63
N GLN A 7 5.55 11.05 1.85
CA GLN A 7 4.72 10.51 2.94
C GLN A 7 3.24 10.41 2.56
N ARG A 8 2.73 11.40 1.82
CA ARG A 8 1.34 11.40 1.35
C ARG A 8 1.04 10.34 0.30
N ARG A 9 2.02 10.03 -0.56
CA ARG A 9 1.86 8.98 -1.58
C ARG A 9 1.70 7.63 -0.91
N ASP A 10 2.53 7.35 0.09
CA ASP A 10 2.51 6.07 0.81
C ASP A 10 1.26 5.95 1.70
N GLU A 11 0.82 7.04 2.35
CA GLU A 11 -0.48 7.10 3.06
C GLU A 11 -1.65 6.70 2.14
N ILE A 12 -1.65 7.16 0.88
CA ILE A 12 -2.69 6.81 -0.11
C ILE A 12 -2.64 5.32 -0.47
N LEU A 13 -1.44 4.77 -0.71
CA LEU A 13 -1.27 3.36 -1.05
C LEU A 13 -1.69 2.44 0.10
N GLN A 14 -1.33 2.79 1.34
CA GLN A 14 -1.74 2.05 2.52
C GLN A 14 -3.27 2.04 2.68
N ALA A 15 -3.92 3.19 2.52
CA ALA A 15 -5.38 3.28 2.60
C ALA A 15 -6.08 2.49 1.48
N LEU A 16 -5.50 2.45 0.28
CA LEU A 16 -5.99 1.62 -0.83
C LEU A 16 -5.85 0.13 -0.51
N ALA A 17 -4.73 -0.31 0.06
CA ALA A 17 -4.52 -1.69 0.48
C ALA A 17 -5.58 -2.12 1.52
N THR A 18 -5.82 -1.28 2.55
CA THR A 18 -6.85 -1.56 3.57
C THR A 18 -8.27 -1.60 2.99
N LEU A 19 -8.55 -0.82 1.94
CA LEU A 19 -9.83 -0.90 1.25
C LEU A 19 -9.98 -2.23 0.50
N LEU A 20 -8.91 -2.74 -0.13
CA LEU A 20 -8.90 -4.00 -0.88
C LEU A 20 -8.98 -5.24 0.04
N GLU A 21 -8.42 -5.16 1.24
CA GLU A 21 -8.48 -6.25 2.23
C GLU A 21 -9.87 -6.42 2.87
N SER A 22 -10.70 -5.38 2.84
CA SER A 22 -11.99 -5.40 3.52
C SER A 22 -12.94 -6.44 2.87
N PRO A 23 -13.52 -7.39 3.63
CA PRO A 23 -14.29 -8.52 3.08
C PRO A 23 -15.59 -8.11 2.37
N ASP A 24 -16.17 -6.96 2.75
CA ASP A 24 -17.36 -6.37 2.12
C ASP A 24 -17.01 -5.32 1.05
N SER A 25 -15.74 -5.29 0.61
CA SER A 25 -15.31 -4.33 -0.38
C SER A 25 -15.93 -4.67 -1.73
N GLY A 26 -17.03 -4.00 -2.05
CA GLY A 26 -17.54 -3.91 -3.40
C GLY A 26 -16.52 -3.21 -4.32
N LYS A 27 -16.99 -2.68 -5.44
CA LYS A 27 -16.10 -1.96 -6.37
C LYS A 27 -15.39 -0.79 -5.66
N ILE A 28 -14.06 -0.86 -5.54
CA ILE A 28 -13.27 0.25 -4.98
C ILE A 28 -13.35 1.48 -5.89
N THR A 29 -13.73 2.61 -5.30
CA THR A 29 -13.83 3.91 -5.96
C THR A 29 -12.81 4.90 -5.40
N THR A 30 -12.34 5.82 -6.24
CA THR A 30 -11.45 6.92 -5.81
C THR A 30 -12.14 7.84 -4.81
N ALA A 31 -13.47 7.99 -4.91
CA ALA A 31 -14.30 8.68 -3.92
C ALA A 31 -14.19 8.07 -2.52
N ALA A 32 -14.34 6.74 -2.40
CA ALA A 32 -14.25 6.04 -1.12
C ALA A 32 -12.84 6.15 -0.51
N LEU A 33 -11.80 6.07 -1.36
CA LEU A 33 -10.42 6.27 -0.93
C LEU A 33 -10.17 7.70 -0.43
N ALA A 34 -10.64 8.71 -1.17
CA ALA A 34 -10.52 10.11 -0.80
C ALA A 34 -11.23 10.41 0.53
N ALA A 35 -12.44 9.86 0.72
CA ALA A 35 -13.20 9.98 1.94
C ALA A 35 -12.48 9.37 3.15
N ARG A 36 -11.87 8.19 3.02
CA ARG A 36 -11.08 7.56 4.10
C ARG A 36 -9.86 8.40 4.51
N LEU A 37 -9.31 9.20 3.60
CA LEU A 37 -8.12 10.02 3.81
C LEU A 37 -8.43 11.48 4.19
N ASP A 38 -9.72 11.83 4.26
CA ASP A 38 -10.21 13.20 4.45
C ASP A 38 -9.60 14.20 3.45
N VAL A 39 -9.65 13.84 2.15
CA VAL A 39 -9.17 14.67 1.04
C VAL A 39 -10.15 14.66 -0.12
N SER A 40 -9.96 15.55 -1.10
CA SER A 40 -10.70 15.50 -2.36
C SER A 40 -10.15 14.43 -3.32
N GLU A 41 -10.97 13.91 -4.22
CA GLU A 41 -10.49 12.99 -5.27
C GLU A 41 -9.39 13.62 -6.14
N ALA A 42 -9.51 14.92 -6.43
CA ALA A 42 -8.48 15.68 -7.15
C ALA A 42 -7.13 15.68 -6.40
N ALA A 43 -7.13 15.55 -5.07
CA ALA A 43 -5.90 15.44 -4.29
C ALA A 43 -5.16 14.12 -4.54
N LEU A 44 -5.88 13.03 -4.76
CA LEU A 44 -5.28 11.74 -5.12
C LEU A 44 -4.58 11.85 -6.47
N TYR A 45 -5.22 12.50 -7.45
CA TYR A 45 -4.66 12.65 -8.79
C TYR A 45 -3.43 13.57 -8.88
N ARG A 46 -3.15 14.39 -7.86
CA ARG A 46 -1.87 15.11 -7.76
C ARG A 46 -0.67 14.18 -7.54
N HIS A 47 -0.92 12.99 -6.99
CA HIS A 47 0.11 11.98 -6.73
C HIS A 47 0.12 10.85 -7.76
N PHE A 48 -1.03 10.59 -8.41
CA PHE A 48 -1.18 9.51 -9.37
C PHE A 48 -1.86 10.02 -10.65
N ALA A 49 -1.21 9.85 -11.80
CA ALA A 49 -1.74 10.35 -13.08
C ALA A 49 -3.07 9.70 -13.50
N SER A 50 -3.36 8.50 -13.00
CA SER A 50 -4.62 7.79 -13.26
C SER A 50 -4.89 6.77 -12.17
N LYS A 51 -6.12 6.22 -12.15
CA LYS A 51 -6.44 5.07 -11.29
C LYS A 51 -5.52 3.89 -11.59
N ALA A 52 -5.25 3.58 -12.85
CA ALA A 52 -4.33 2.48 -13.21
C ALA A 52 -2.93 2.68 -12.61
N LYS A 53 -2.38 3.89 -12.73
CA LYS A 53 -1.07 4.23 -12.13
C LYS A 53 -1.05 4.14 -10.60
N MET A 54 -2.18 4.37 -9.94
CA MET A 54 -2.31 4.17 -8.50
C MET A 54 -2.21 2.69 -8.11
N TYR A 55 -2.81 1.79 -8.91
CA TYR A 55 -2.71 0.34 -8.66
C TYR A 55 -1.34 -0.22 -9.03
N GLU A 56 -0.72 0.23 -10.13
CA GLU A 56 0.67 -0.12 -10.45
C GLU A 56 1.62 0.27 -9.31
N ALA A 57 1.50 1.50 -8.80
CA ALA A 57 2.27 1.97 -7.67
C ALA A 57 2.01 1.18 -6.38
N LEU A 58 0.78 0.67 -6.18
CA LEU A 58 0.46 -0.20 -5.05
C LEU A 58 1.17 -1.54 -5.16
N ILE A 59 1.20 -2.14 -6.34
CA ILE A 59 1.90 -3.41 -6.58
C ILE A 59 3.39 -3.23 -6.28
N GLU A 60 4.02 -2.20 -6.83
CA GLU A 60 5.43 -1.87 -6.56
C GLU A 60 5.70 -1.67 -5.06
N PHE A 61 4.78 -1.00 -4.35
CA PHE A 61 4.88 -0.77 -2.91
C PHE A 61 4.81 -2.08 -2.11
N ILE A 62 3.91 -2.99 -2.48
CA ILE A 62 3.78 -4.31 -1.86
C ILE A 62 5.03 -5.15 -2.15
N GLU A 63 5.53 -5.16 -3.39
CA GLU A 63 6.76 -5.86 -3.77
C GLU A 63 7.96 -5.39 -2.96
N ALA A 64 8.17 -4.07 -2.85
CA ALA A 64 9.25 -3.50 -2.05
C ALA A 64 9.14 -3.90 -0.57
N THR A 65 7.92 -3.92 -0.02
CA THR A 65 7.67 -4.32 1.37
C THR A 65 7.96 -5.81 1.59
N LEU A 66 7.49 -6.67 0.68
CA LEU A 66 7.72 -8.12 0.74
C LEU A 66 9.20 -8.47 0.58
N PHE A 67 9.91 -7.88 -0.39
CA PHE A 67 11.35 -8.12 -0.54
C PHE A 67 12.13 -7.63 0.68
N GLY A 68 11.75 -6.48 1.25
CA GLY A 68 12.32 -6.01 2.51
C GLY A 68 12.13 -7.01 3.66
N LEU A 69 10.92 -7.56 3.81
CA LEU A 69 10.60 -8.57 4.82
C LEU A 69 11.39 -9.86 4.60
N VAL A 70 11.40 -10.40 3.38
CA VAL A 70 12.11 -11.63 3.03
C VAL A 70 13.62 -11.50 3.33
N ASN A 71 14.23 -10.38 2.93
CA ASN A 71 15.65 -10.14 3.19
C ASN A 71 15.97 -10.06 4.69
N LYS A 72 15.05 -9.52 5.51
CA LYS A 72 15.21 -9.48 6.96
C LYS A 72 15.14 -10.89 7.57
N VAL A 73 14.16 -11.68 7.15
CA VAL A 73 13.94 -13.05 7.66
C VAL A 73 15.08 -14.01 7.27
N GLN A 74 15.66 -13.86 6.08
CA GLN A 74 16.80 -14.69 5.63
C GLN A 74 18.04 -14.60 6.53
N GLY A 75 18.17 -13.53 7.33
CA GLY A 75 19.31 -13.34 8.24
C GLY A 75 19.15 -13.97 9.63
N GLU A 76 17.96 -14.46 10.01
CA GLU A 76 17.62 -14.66 11.44
C GLU A 76 17.25 -16.12 11.84
N ALA A 77 16.99 -17.05 10.90
CA ALA A 77 16.49 -18.39 11.25
C ALA A 77 16.87 -19.50 10.23
N PRO A 78 16.80 -20.81 10.60
CA PRO A 78 16.83 -21.92 9.64
C PRO A 78 15.64 -21.89 8.67
N ALA A 79 15.83 -22.43 7.46
CA ALA A 79 14.95 -22.22 6.29
C ALA A 79 13.48 -22.63 6.49
N ASP A 80 13.21 -23.62 7.35
CA ASP A 80 11.86 -24.05 7.74
C ASP A 80 11.11 -22.95 8.51
N ARG A 81 11.78 -22.30 9.46
CA ARG A 81 11.20 -21.17 10.23
C ARG A 81 11.10 -19.89 9.42
N GLN A 82 11.94 -19.71 8.41
CA GLN A 82 11.88 -18.54 7.53
C GLN A 82 10.57 -18.50 6.73
N VAL A 83 10.13 -19.64 6.21
CA VAL A 83 8.86 -19.73 5.45
C VAL A 83 7.67 -19.43 6.35
N GLU A 84 7.64 -19.93 7.58
CA GLU A 84 6.59 -19.61 8.55
C GLU A 84 6.54 -18.10 8.85
N GLN A 85 7.69 -17.46 9.07
CA GLN A 85 7.78 -16.02 9.35
C GLN A 85 7.40 -15.10 8.18
N ILE A 86 7.51 -15.57 6.93
CA ILE A 86 7.07 -14.81 5.75
C ILE A 86 5.54 -14.88 5.58
N LEU A 87 4.91 -15.98 6.03
CA LEU A 87 3.49 -16.27 5.81
C LEU A 87 2.58 -15.90 6.99
N SER A 88 3.15 -15.49 8.13
CA SER A 88 2.41 -15.10 9.35
C SER A 88 2.40 -13.60 9.57
#